data_AF-A0A7W0FWI7-F1
#
_entry.id   AF-A0A7W0FWI7-F1
#
_cell.length_a   1.000
_cell.length_b   1.000
_cell.length_c   1.000
_cell.angle_alpha   90.00
_cell.angle_beta   90.00
_cell.angle_gamma   90.00
#
_symmetry.space_group_name_H-M   'P 1'
#
loop_
_entity.id
_entity.type
_entity.pdbx_description
1 polymer ?
#
loop_
_entity_poly.entity_id
_entity_poly.type
_entity_poly.pdbx_seq_one_letter_code
_entity_poly.pdbx_strand_id
1 'polypeptide(L)' 'MIKGIRDCLVTKGQSSPVWIEAKYIETDNLHGTGCTFSAAIASFLARKEDLLSSVKKAKEYITNAIERV' A
#
# COMPACT_ATOMS: atom_id res chain seq x y z
N MET A 1 -2.12 8.54 -20.99
CA MET A 1 -2.46 7.33 -20.19
C MET A 1 -1.80 7.47 -18.84
N ILE A 2 -2.56 7.49 -17.75
CA ILE A 2 -2.01 7.45 -16.39
C ILE A 2 -1.62 5.99 -16.14
N LYS A 3 -0.33 5.70 -15.92
CA LYS A 3 0.09 4.36 -15.49
C LYS A 3 -0.44 4.13 -14.07
N GLY A 4 -1.20 3.06 -13.87
CA GLY A 4 -1.66 2.63 -12.55
C GLY A 4 -0.78 1.50 -12.02
N ILE A 5 -0.61 1.43 -10.71
CA ILE A 5 -0.01 0.28 -10.02
C ILE A 5 -1.09 -0.46 -9.23
N ARG A 6 -0.94 -1.78 -9.13
CA ARG A 6 -1.88 -2.64 -8.42
C ARG A 6 -1.15 -3.55 -7.45
N ASP A 7 -1.54 -3.50 -6.18
CA ASP A 7 -1.11 -4.45 -5.16
C ASP A 7 -2.17 -5.53 -4.99
N CYS A 8 -1.74 -6.77 -4.71
CA CYS A 8 -2.61 -7.92 -4.52
C CYS A 8 -2.56 -8.38 -3.06
N LEU A 9 -3.70 -8.35 -2.38
CA LEU A 9 -3.87 -8.91 -1.05
C LEU A 9 -4.61 -10.26 -1.15
N VAL A 10 -3.98 -11.31 -0.63
CA VAL A 10 -4.53 -12.67 -0.57
C VAL A 10 -4.54 -13.12 0.87
N THR A 11 -5.67 -13.65 1.33
CA THR A 11 -5.83 -14.18 2.69
C THR A 11 -6.36 -15.61 2.65
N LYS A 12 -6.00 -16.40 3.67
CA LYS A 12 -6.48 -17.79 3.77
C LYS A 12 -8.00 -17.78 3.98
N GLY A 13 -8.72 -18.54 3.15
CA GLY A 13 -10.18 -18.64 3.21
C GLY A 13 -10.93 -17.64 2.33
N GLN A 14 -10.21 -16.76 1.62
CA GLN A 14 -10.81 -15.86 0.65
C GLN A 14 -10.83 -16.47 -0.75
N SER A 15 -12.00 -16.46 -1.39
CA SER A 15 -12.21 -17.10 -2.70
C SER A 15 -11.56 -16.35 -3.86
N SER A 16 -11.28 -15.05 -3.70
CA SER A 16 -10.70 -14.19 -4.74
C SER A 16 -9.71 -13.18 -4.14
N PRO A 17 -8.66 -12.80 -4.88
CA PRO A 17 -7.72 -11.76 -4.46
C PRO A 17 -8.39 -10.39 -4.37
N VAL A 18 -7.92 -9.55 -3.45
CA VAL A 18 -8.28 -8.12 -3.43
C VAL A 18 -7.19 -7.32 -4.11
N TRP A 19 -7.60 -6.51 -5.09
CA TRP A 19 -6.71 -5.58 -5.77
C TRP A 19 -6.83 -4.19 -5.16
N ILE A 20 -5.69 -3.55 -4.92
CA ILE A 20 -5.58 -2.21 -4.37
C ILE A 20 -4.84 -1.37 -5.41
N GLU A 21 -5.51 -0.35 -5.93
CA GLU A 21 -4.97 0.48 -7.02
C GLU A 21 -4.41 1.79 -6.48
N ALA A 22 -3.34 2.28 -7.10
CA ALA A 22 -2.81 3.60 -6.86
C ALA A 22 -2.22 4.20 -8.15
N LYS A 23 -2.05 5.51 -8.14
CA LYS A 23 -1.35 6.25 -9.21
C LYS A 23 0.12 5.84 -9.22
N TYR A 24 0.66 5.53 -10.41
CA TYR A 24 2.12 5.44 -10.57
C TYR A 24 2.72 6.84 -10.50
N ILE A 25 3.77 6.99 -9.69
CA ILE A 25 4.52 8.22 -9.56
C ILE A 25 5.91 7.96 -10.15
N GLU A 26 6.29 8.75 -11.14
CA GLU A 26 7.61 8.66 -11.77
C GLU A 26 8.62 9.44 -10.93
N THR A 27 9.51 8.72 -10.25
CA THR A 27 10.55 9.30 -9.38
C THR A 27 11.67 8.29 -9.11
N ASP A 28 12.86 8.80 -8.82
CA ASP A 28 14.02 7.99 -8.37
C ASP A 28 14.07 7.85 -6.83
N ASN A 29 13.17 8.54 -6.11
CA ASN A 29 13.08 8.53 -4.64
C ASN A 29 12.39 7.26 -4.11
N LEU A 30 12.91 6.09 -4.47
CA LEU A 30 12.30 4.78 -4.18
C LEU A 30 12.95 4.04 -3.01
N HIS A 31 14.06 4.56 -2.48
CA HIS A 31 14.79 3.95 -1.37
C HIS A 31 13.91 3.85 -0.11
N GLY A 32 13.85 2.66 0.48
CA GLY A 32 13.10 2.42 1.72
C GLY A 32 11.57 2.41 1.56
N THR A 33 11.02 2.63 0.36
CA THR A 33 9.57 2.66 0.15
C THR A 33 8.86 1.36 0.56
N GLY A 34 9.50 0.21 0.31
CA GLY A 34 9.02 -1.10 0.76
C GLY A 34 9.01 -1.24 2.29
N CYS A 35 10.09 -0.85 2.96
CA CYS A 35 10.19 -0.90 4.42
C CYS A 35 9.15 0.01 5.07
N THR A 36 9.00 1.24 4.56
CA THR A 36 8.00 2.21 5.02
C THR A 36 6.59 1.68 4.80
N PHE A 37 6.31 1.06 3.65
CA PHE A 37 5.00 0.46 3.38
C PHE A 37 4.69 -0.68 4.36
N SER A 38 5.62 -1.62 4.58
CA SER A 38 5.44 -2.70 5.57
C SER A 38 5.26 -2.17 6.99
N ALA A 39 6.04 -1.17 7.41
CA ALA A 39 5.90 -0.54 8.72
C ALA A 39 4.54 0.15 8.89
N ALA A 40 4.03 0.81 7.84
CA ALA A 40 2.71 1.42 7.86
C ALA A 40 1.60 0.37 8.01
N ILE A 41 1.67 -0.77 7.30
CA ILE A 41 0.71 -1.88 7.47
C ILE A 41 0.71 -2.37 8.92
N ALA A 42 1.89 -2.66 9.47
CA ALA A 42 2.03 -3.12 10.86
C ALA A 42 1.47 -2.10 11.87
N SER A 43 1.68 -0.80 11.62
CA SER A 43 1.20 0.28 12.47
C SER A 43 -0.33 0.38 12.46
N PHE A 44 -0.99 0.26 11.31
CA PHE A 44 -2.46 0.26 11.24
C PHE A 44 -3.07 -1.01 11.87
N LEU A 45 -2.43 -2.17 11.70
CA LEU A 45 -2.82 -3.39 12.41
C LEU A 45 -2.71 -3.23 13.94
N ALA A 46 -1.61 -2.64 14.43
CA ALA A 46 -1.42 -2.38 15.86
C ALA A 46 -2.48 -1.43 16.44
N ARG A 47 -3.07 -0.57 15.60
CA ARG A 47 -4.20 0.30 15.94
C ARG A 47 -5.56 -0.41 15.94
N LYS A 48 -5.56 -1.75 15.82
CA LYS A 48 -6.76 -2.62 15.76
C LYS A 48 -7.65 -2.37 14.53
N GLU A 49 -7.08 -1.87 13.45
CA GLU A 49 -7.78 -1.82 12.17
C GLU A 49 -7.83 -3.21 11.52
N ASP A 50 -8.82 -3.46 10.67
CA ASP A 50 -8.84 -4.70 9.90
C ASP A 50 -7.71 -4.73 8.85
N LEU A 51 -7.37 -5.93 8.37
CA LEU A 51 -6.25 -6.14 7.46
C LEU A 51 -6.40 -5.37 6.16
N LEU A 52 -7.59 -5.37 5.55
CA LEU A 52 -7.81 -4.71 4.27
C LEU A 52 -7.69 -3.19 4.42
N SER A 53 -8.30 -2.62 5.46
CA SER A 53 -8.18 -1.20 5.78
C SER A 53 -6.73 -0.81 6.06
N SER A 54 -6.00 -1.64 6.81
CA SER A 54 -4.59 -1.41 7.13
C SER A 54 -3.72 -1.33 5.87
N VAL A 55 -3.91 -2.25 4.93
CA VAL A 55 -3.14 -2.26 3.66
C VAL A 55 -3.54 -1.08 2.77
N LYS A 56 -4.83 -0.75 2.68
CA LYS A 56 -5.30 0.42 1.91
C LYS A 56 -4.72 1.74 2.44
N LYS A 57 -4.78 1.97 3.76
CA LYS A 57 -4.22 3.18 4.37
C LYS A 57 -2.71 3.23 4.28
N ALA A 58 -2.02 2.10 4.42
CA ALA A 58 -0.59 2.03 4.19
C ALA A 58 -0.23 2.40 2.74
N LYS A 59 -1.06 1.97 1.77
CA LYS A 59 -0.85 2.29 0.36
C LYS A 59 -1.04 3.78 0.09
N GLU A 60 -2.08 4.38 0.66
CA GLU A 60 -2.30 5.82 0.60
C GLU A 60 -1.13 6.58 1.22
N TYR A 61 -0.68 6.17 2.41
CA TYR A 61 0.45 6.78 3.11
C TYR A 61 1.73 6.77 2.28
N ILE A 62 2.14 5.61 1.74
CA ILE A 62 3.37 5.53 0.96
C ILE A 62 3.26 6.26 -0.38
N THR A 63 2.09 6.25 -1.03
CA THR A 63 1.86 6.98 -2.28
C THR A 63 2.01 8.49 -2.04
N ASN A 64 1.40 9.01 -0.97
CA ASN A 64 1.54 10.42 -0.57
C ASN A 64 2.96 10.78 -0.16
N ALA A 65 3.68 9.85 0.49
CA ALA A 65 5.08 10.07 0.83
C ALA A 65 5.92 10.21 -0.44
N ILE A 66 5.81 9.27 -1.39
CA ILE A 66 6.53 9.29 -2.68
C ILE A 66 6.19 10.54 -3.51
N GLU A 67 4.94 11.02 -3.50
CA GLU A 67 4.55 12.22 -4.25
C GLU A 67 5.16 13.52 -3.71
N ARG A 68 5.61 13.52 -2.45
CA ARG A 68 6.11 14.72 -1.75
C ARG A 68 7.64 14.84 -1.70
N VAL A 69 8.38 13.88 -2.25
CA VAL A 69 9.86 13.87 -2.30
C VAL A 69 10.34 14.08 -3.73
#